data_AF-A0A969NIU8-F1
#
_entry.id   AF-A0A969NIU8-F1
#
_cell.length_a   1.000
_cell.length_b   1.000
_cell.length_c   1.000
_cell.angle_alpha   90.00
_cell.angle_beta   90.00
_cell.angle_gamma   90.00
#
_symmetry.space_group_name_H-M   'P 1'
#
loop_
_entity.id
_entity.type
_entity.pdbx_description
1 polymer ?
#
loop_
_entity_poly.entity_id
_entity_poly.type
_entity_poly.pdbx_seq_one_letter_code
_entity_poly.pdbx_strand_id
1 'polypeptide(L)'
;MSHSDAYSQKTYYLASVADEIYLTPEGGMQFIGLSAQIMFFTKMFKKFGIEPVIIRHGKFKSAVEPLMLEKMSEANREQLSTFIGTIWNDMLEKIAETRNLSVEKLNQVADDFIT
;
A
#
# COMPACT_ATOMS: atom_id res chain seq x y z
N MET A 1 1.92 -23.49 13.50
CA MET A 1 2.69 -23.82 12.26
C MET A 1 1.91 -23.40 11.01
N SER A 2 2.60 -22.85 10.00
CA SER A 2 2.08 -22.49 8.67
C SER A 2 2.95 -23.11 7.58
N HIS A 3 2.36 -23.65 6.51
CA HIS A 3 3.09 -24.20 5.36
C HIS A 3 2.41 -23.77 4.05
N SER A 4 3.20 -23.36 3.06
CA SER A 4 2.74 -23.01 1.72
C SER A 4 3.89 -23.10 0.71
N ASP A 5 3.56 -23.36 -0.56
CA ASP A 5 4.51 -23.22 -1.67
C ASP A 5 4.82 -21.77 -2.01
N ALA A 6 3.88 -20.86 -1.72
CA ALA A 6 4.09 -19.44 -1.90
C ALA A 6 3.33 -18.62 -0.88
N TYR A 7 3.95 -17.52 -0.44
CA TYR A 7 3.30 -16.51 0.38
C TYR A 7 3.23 -15.19 -0.38
N SER A 8 2.02 -14.74 -0.70
CA SER A 8 1.78 -13.31 -0.95
C SER A 8 2.06 -12.50 0.33
N GLN A 9 2.27 -11.19 0.21
CA GLN A 9 2.46 -10.31 1.37
C GLN A 9 1.31 -10.41 2.39
N LYS A 10 0.07 -10.52 1.91
CA LYS A 10 -1.12 -10.64 2.78
C LYS A 10 -1.15 -11.98 3.52
N THR A 11 -0.85 -13.06 2.81
CA THR A 11 -0.81 -14.40 3.42
C THR A 11 0.39 -14.56 4.35
N TYR A 12 1.51 -13.89 4.07
CA TYR A 12 2.65 -13.84 4.97
C TYR A 12 2.32 -13.10 6.26
N TYR A 13 1.61 -11.96 6.18
CA TYR A 13 1.16 -11.25 7.38
C TYR A 13 0.26 -12.11 8.28
N LEU A 14 -0.64 -12.92 7.69
CA LEU A 14 -1.41 -13.89 8.48
C LEU A 14 -0.54 -15.03 9.02
N ALA A 15 0.42 -15.52 8.24
CA ALA A 15 1.31 -16.58 8.67
C ALA A 15 2.30 -16.15 9.77
N SER A 16 2.57 -14.84 9.92
CA SER A 16 3.59 -14.33 10.85
C SER A 16 3.29 -14.64 12.31
N VAL A 17 2.02 -14.85 12.67
CA VAL A 17 1.62 -15.22 14.05
C VAL A 17 1.86 -16.69 14.37
N ALA A 18 2.24 -17.52 13.40
CA ALA A 18 2.56 -18.92 13.63
C ALA A 18 3.96 -19.06 14.28
N ASP A 19 4.10 -20.02 15.19
CA ASP A 19 5.40 -20.34 15.81
C ASP A 19 6.47 -20.69 14.77
N GLU A 20 6.06 -21.42 13.73
CA GLU A 20 6.92 -21.87 12.64
C GLU A 20 6.25 -21.64 11.28
N ILE A 21 7.03 -21.17 10.31
CA ILE A 21 6.61 -20.91 8.93
C ILE A 21 7.52 -21.73 8.01
N TYR A 22 6.92 -22.61 7.22
CA TYR A 22 7.57 -23.45 6.24
C TYR A 22 7.25 -22.95 4.83
N LEU A 23 8.29 -22.85 4.01
CA LEU A 23 8.24 -22.54 2.58
C LEU A 23 9.01 -23.62 1.84
N THR A 24 8.48 -24.09 0.70
CA THR A 24 9.20 -25.05 -0.14
C THR A 24 10.43 -24.41 -0.78
N PRO A 25 11.50 -25.17 -1.08
CA PRO A 25 12.74 -24.62 -1.65
C PRO A 25 12.54 -23.89 -2.98
N GLU A 26 11.60 -24.36 -3.80
CA GLU A 26 11.21 -23.76 -5.09
C GLU A 26 10.14 -22.66 -4.92
N GLY A 27 9.71 -22.42 -3.68
CA GLY A 27 8.66 -21.50 -3.32
C GLY A 27 9.08 -20.04 -3.30
N GLY A 28 8.10 -19.14 -3.28
CA GLY A 28 8.32 -17.69 -3.29
C GLY A 28 7.58 -16.98 -2.16
N MET A 29 8.19 -15.93 -1.61
CA MET A 29 7.53 -15.00 -0.69
C MET A 29 7.61 -13.59 -1.23
N GLN A 30 6.46 -12.92 -1.33
CA GLN A 30 6.38 -11.52 -1.74
C GLN A 30 6.31 -10.62 -0.51
N PHE A 31 7.23 -9.65 -0.40
CA PHE A 31 7.23 -8.62 0.63
C PHE A 31 7.77 -7.33 0.00
N ILE A 32 6.90 -6.37 -0.31
CA ILE A 32 7.16 -5.27 -1.26
C ILE A 32 6.63 -3.90 -0.81
N GLY A 33 6.13 -3.78 0.43
CA GLY A 33 5.54 -2.53 0.90
C GLY A 33 4.09 -2.30 0.44
N LEU A 34 3.60 -1.07 0.61
CA LEU A 34 2.27 -0.63 0.19
C LEU A 34 2.38 0.57 -0.74
N SER A 35 1.52 0.62 -1.75
CA SER A 35 1.36 1.78 -2.63
C SER A 35 -0.11 2.08 -2.89
N ALA A 36 -0.41 3.33 -3.20
CA ALA A 36 -1.73 3.76 -3.62
C ALA A 36 -1.62 4.53 -4.94
N GLN A 37 -2.53 4.25 -5.86
CA GLN A 37 -2.57 4.86 -7.19
C GLN A 37 -3.95 5.45 -7.43
N ILE A 38 -3.98 6.64 -8.04
CA ILE A 38 -5.20 7.36 -8.37
C ILE A 38 -5.13 7.82 -9.83
N MET A 39 -6.16 7.49 -10.60
CA MET A 39 -6.31 7.94 -11.98
C MET A 39 -6.94 9.33 -12.03
N PHE A 40 -6.54 10.15 -13.01
CA PHE A 40 -7.08 11.49 -13.24
C PHE A 40 -7.67 11.59 -14.65
N PHE A 41 -8.91 12.08 -14.74
CA PHE A 41 -9.72 12.07 -15.96
C PHE A 41 -9.89 13.46 -16.59
N THR A 42 -9.39 14.52 -15.96
CA THR A 42 -9.56 15.90 -16.44
C THR A 42 -9.14 16.11 -17.89
N LYS A 43 -8.05 15.47 -18.34
CA LYS A 43 -7.62 15.55 -19.75
C LYS A 43 -8.60 14.85 -20.71
N MET A 44 -9.16 13.72 -20.28
CA MET A 44 -10.20 13.01 -21.03
C MET A 44 -11.45 13.89 -21.15
N PHE A 45 -11.90 14.49 -20.04
CA PHE A 45 -13.07 15.36 -20.03
C PHE A 45 -12.91 16.58 -20.94
N LYS A 46 -11.75 17.25 -20.90
CA LYS A 46 -11.42 18.34 -21.82
C LYS A 46 -11.50 17.90 -23.30
N LYS A 47 -11.03 16.69 -23.62
CA LYS A 47 -11.06 16.15 -24.98
C LYS A 47 -12.48 15.88 -25.48
N PHE A 48 -13.39 15.46 -24.61
CA PHE A 48 -14.77 15.12 -24.96
C PHE A 48 -15.77 16.24 -24.67
N GLY A 49 -15.32 17.42 -24.24
CA GLY A 49 -16.19 18.56 -23.90
C GLY A 49 -17.08 18.31 -22.67
N ILE A 50 -16.62 17.47 -21.73
CA ILE A 50 -17.34 17.16 -20.49
C ILE A 50 -16.91 18.14 -19.40
N GLU A 51 -17.86 18.75 -18.70
CA GLU A 51 -17.62 19.66 -17.57
C GLU A 51 -18.30 19.15 -16.29
N PRO A 52 -17.53 18.56 -15.35
CA PRO A 52 -18.07 18.09 -14.08
C PRO A 52 -18.48 19.26 -13.17
N VAL A 53 -19.72 19.25 -12.66
CA VAL A 53 -20.17 20.18 -11.61
C VAL A 53 -19.78 19.62 -10.25
N ILE A 54 -18.82 20.26 -9.58
CA ILE A 54 -18.24 19.77 -8.33
C ILE A 54 -18.55 20.74 -7.20
N ILE A 55 -19.21 20.23 -6.16
CA ILE A 55 -19.42 20.93 -4.89
C ILE A 55 -18.62 20.19 -3.82
N ARG A 56 -17.60 20.86 -3.26
CA ARG A 56 -16.80 20.32 -2.15
C ARG A 56 -16.54 21.36 -1.08
N HIS A 57 -16.45 20.89 0.16
CA HIS A 57 -15.99 21.64 1.30
C HIS A 57 -14.92 20.82 2.03
N GLY A 58 -13.78 21.45 2.34
CA GLY A 58 -12.65 20.81 3.01
C GLY A 58 -11.51 20.38 2.07
N LYS A 59 -10.27 20.70 2.46
CA LYS A 59 -9.05 20.41 1.66
C LYS A 59 -8.77 18.92 1.46
N PHE A 60 -9.16 18.10 2.43
CA PHE A 60 -8.97 16.64 2.45
C PHE A 60 -10.13 15.84 1.80
N LYS A 61 -11.18 16.50 1.31
CA LYS A 61 -12.25 15.82 0.56
C LYS A 61 -11.78 15.58 -0.87
N SER A 62 -10.91 14.56 -1.01
CA SER A 62 -10.09 14.33 -2.21
C SER A 62 -10.72 13.39 -3.25
N ALA A 63 -11.83 12.72 -2.94
CA ALA A 63 -12.50 11.79 -3.84
C ALA A 63 -12.92 12.40 -5.20
N VAL A 64 -13.08 13.73 -5.27
CA VAL A 64 -13.43 14.47 -6.50
C VAL A 64 -12.21 14.97 -7.28
N GLU A 65 -10.99 14.92 -6.72
CA GLU A 65 -9.77 15.37 -7.39
C GLU A 65 -9.54 14.72 -8.76
N PRO A 66 -9.80 13.41 -8.97
CA PRO A 66 -9.73 12.77 -10.28
C PRO A 66 -10.50 13.48 -11.39
N LEU A 67 -11.55 14.22 -11.02
CA LEU A 67 -12.48 14.84 -11.96
C LEU A 67 -12.17 16.31 -12.26
N MET A 68 -11.33 16.97 -11.46
CA MET A 68 -11.02 18.40 -11.57
C MET A 68 -9.53 18.73 -11.67
N LEU A 69 -8.66 17.85 -11.19
CA LEU A 69 -7.21 18.02 -11.24
C LEU A 69 -6.58 17.06 -12.25
N GLU A 70 -5.32 17.29 -12.59
CA GLU A 70 -4.53 16.37 -13.42
C GLU A 70 -3.55 15.53 -12.58
N LYS A 71 -3.42 15.86 -11.29
CA LYS A 71 -2.57 15.19 -10.32
C LYS A 71 -3.12 15.39 -8.91
N MET A 72 -2.65 14.56 -8.00
CA MET A 72 -2.97 14.61 -6.57
C MET A 72 -2.60 15.98 -5.98
N SER A 73 -3.51 16.56 -5.17
CA SER A 73 -3.18 17.75 -4.39
C SER A 73 -2.18 17.41 -3.27
N GLU A 74 -1.50 18.42 -2.72
CA GLU A 74 -0.61 18.22 -1.57
C GLU A 74 -1.35 17.66 -0.35
N ALA A 75 -2.56 18.15 -0.09
CA ALA A 75 -3.40 17.67 1.02
C ALA A 75 -3.79 16.20 0.85
N ASN A 76 -4.15 15.79 -0.37
CA ASN A 76 -4.46 14.38 -0.65
C ASN A 76 -3.20 13.50 -0.56
N ARG A 77 -2.04 14.01 -1.02
CA ARG A 77 -0.76 13.31 -0.89
C ARG A 77 -0.37 13.09 0.56
N GLU A 78 -0.47 14.12 1.39
CA GLU A 78 -0.24 14.02 2.83
C GLU A 78 -1.17 12.97 3.44
N GLN A 79 -2.49 13.11 3.26
CA GLN A 79 -3.48 12.20 3.81
C GLN A 79 -3.24 10.74 3.40
N LEU A 80 -3.03 10.50 2.11
CA LEU A 80 -2.89 9.14 1.60
C LEU A 80 -1.57 8.50 2.03
N SER A 81 -0.46 9.27 2.01
CA SER A 81 0.84 8.81 2.51
C SER A 81 0.78 8.48 4.00
N THR A 82 0.14 9.32 4.82
CA THR A 82 -0.06 9.04 6.25
C THR A 82 -0.89 7.78 6.42
N PHE A 83 -2.02 7.66 5.72
CA PHE A 83 -2.91 6.51 5.85
C PHE A 83 -2.22 5.18 5.51
N ILE A 84 -1.58 5.09 4.34
CA ILE A 84 -0.89 3.84 3.95
C ILE A 84 0.34 3.57 4.81
N GLY A 85 1.06 4.62 5.23
CA GLY A 85 2.22 4.51 6.12
C GLY A 85 1.85 3.97 7.49
N THR A 86 0.73 4.43 8.07
CA THR A 86 0.21 3.89 9.34
C THR A 86 -0.13 2.40 9.22
N ILE A 87 -0.79 1.97 8.14
CA ILE A 87 -1.11 0.55 7.93
C ILE A 87 0.15 -0.29 7.78
N TRP A 88 1.13 0.20 7.00
CA TRP A 88 2.40 -0.49 6.81
C TRP A 88 3.15 -0.65 8.14
N ASN A 89 3.27 0.42 8.92
CA ASN A 89 3.97 0.40 10.21
C ASN A 89 3.29 -0.55 11.22
N ASP A 90 1.96 -0.52 11.33
CA ASP A 90 1.22 -1.46 12.19
C ASP A 90 1.48 -2.93 11.79
N MET A 91 1.54 -3.20 10.48
CA MET A 91 1.87 -4.53 9.98
C MET A 91 3.31 -4.93 10.33
N LEU A 92 4.26 -4.01 10.18
CA LEU A 92 5.67 -4.25 10.51
C LEU A 92 5.88 -4.48 12.00
N GLU A 93 5.24 -3.70 12.87
CA GLU A 93 5.34 -3.86 14.33
C GLU A 93 4.88 -5.25 14.78
N LYS A 94 3.75 -5.72 14.23
CA LYS A 94 3.21 -7.06 14.54
C LYS A 94 4.09 -8.20 14.03
N ILE A 95 4.68 -8.04 12.84
CA ILE A 95 5.62 -9.03 12.30
C ILE A 95 6.93 -9.00 13.11
N ALA A 96 7.42 -7.82 13.48
CA ALA A 96 8.63 -7.64 14.26
C ALA A 96 8.54 -8.35 15.62
N GLU A 97 7.41 -8.19 16.32
CA GLU A 97 7.14 -8.82 17.61
C GLU A 97 7.18 -10.36 17.53
N THR A 98 6.54 -10.93 16.51
CA THR A 98 6.40 -12.38 16.35
C THR A 98 7.64 -13.06 15.75
N ARG A 99 8.39 -12.34 14.90
CA ARG A 99 9.56 -12.89 14.18
C ARG A 99 10.90 -12.49 14.80
N ASN A 100 10.91 -11.71 15.88
CA ASN A 100 12.11 -11.19 16.54
C ASN A 100 13.06 -10.48 15.55
N LEU A 101 12.48 -9.64 14.69
CA LEU A 101 13.19 -8.82 13.71
C LEU A 101 12.93 -7.35 14.00
N SER A 102 13.84 -6.47 13.58
CA SER A 102 13.60 -5.04 13.67
C SER A 102 12.72 -4.55 12.51
N VAL A 103 11.97 -3.48 12.73
CA VAL A 103 11.16 -2.81 11.69
C VAL A 103 12.06 -2.33 10.55
N GLU A 104 13.27 -1.86 10.85
CA GLU A 104 14.26 -1.45 9.86
C GLU A 104 14.68 -2.64 8.98
N LYS A 105 14.88 -3.82 9.58
CA LYS A 105 15.24 -5.02 8.81
C LYS A 105 14.12 -5.43 7.86
N LEU A 106 12.86 -5.35 8.32
CA LEU A 106 11.70 -5.65 7.48
C LEU A 106 11.55 -4.64 6.33
N ASN A 107 11.74 -3.34 6.60
CA ASN A 107 11.76 -2.33 5.54
C ASN A 107 12.88 -2.61 4.53
N GLN A 108 14.08 -2.94 4.99
CA GLN A 108 15.18 -3.33 4.10
C GLN A 108 14.78 -4.51 3.20
N VAL A 109 14.14 -5.55 3.75
CA VAL A 109 13.66 -6.69 2.94
C VAL A 109 12.64 -6.26 1.89
N ALA A 110 11.75 -5.32 2.23
CA ALA A 110 10.77 -4.79 1.28
C ALA A 110 11.44 -3.96 0.16
N ASP A 111 12.45 -3.17 0.50
CA ASP A 111 13.19 -2.32 -0.43
C ASP A 111 14.14 -3.12 -1.34
N ASP A 112 14.76 -4.18 -0.80
CA ASP A 112 15.67 -5.08 -1.51
C ASP A 112 14.93 -6.07 -2.41
N PHE A 113 13.58 -6.09 -2.38
CA PHE A 113 12.77 -6.95 -3.25
C PHE A 113 12.83 -6.44 -4.69
N ILE A 114 13.94 -6.76 -5.36
CA ILE A 114 14.17 -6.51 -6.77
C ILE A 114 13.46 -7.60 -7.56
N THR A 115 12.65 -7.17 -8.53
CA THR A 115 11.96 -8.05 -9.50
C THR A 115 12.96 -8.70 -10.45
#